data_AF-A0AAU0BA37-F1
#
_entry.id   AF-A0AAU0BA37-F1
#
_cell.length_a   1.000
_cell.length_b   1.000
_cell.length_c   1.000
_cell.angle_alpha   90.00
_cell.angle_beta   90.00
_cell.angle_gamma   90.00
#
_symmetry.space_group_name_H-M   'P 1'
#
loop_
_entity.id
_entity.type
_entity.pdbx_description
1 polymer ?
#
loop_
_entity_poly.entity_id
_entity_poly.type
_entity_poly.pdbx_seq_one_letter_code
_entity_poly.pdbx_strand_id
1 'polypeptide(L)'
;MRDLQVHFTHRQQPDHSLKPGVHRIVRHASGSVRVVDDAQGALLLAQFCLDQRGLWLQVANGIRGIHVNGRPVRRMALLRPGDAIYADGVEMLLRSAPSSAPANDVSEDDAGLSEVCLLLRGLGGRHHGRSFTLDRSRLVGSDPAADIVIDDPAFAAQHARLERHGDRVLIRDLGSEEGSWINGVQVRDGWLQAGDQVVFDARHRFVVEVPRTHHGTTWDIPDTEPLPPPRATTEPTRAPVKVARWPWLLLSAVLLAAALSALLWFGAR
;
A
#
# COMPACT_ATOMS: atom_id res chain seq x y z
N MET A 1 19.20 6.12 -4.49
CA MET A 1 18.00 5.93 -3.64
C MET A 1 17.12 7.14 -3.87
N ARG A 2 15.80 6.97 -4.01
CA ARG A 2 14.91 8.12 -4.22
C ARG A 2 14.87 8.96 -2.94
N ASP A 3 14.89 10.28 -3.07
CA ASP A 3 14.72 11.18 -1.94
C ASP A 3 13.30 11.03 -1.40
N LEU A 4 13.20 10.43 -0.21
CA LEU A 4 11.95 10.25 0.53
C LEU A 4 11.84 11.35 1.58
N GLN A 5 10.68 12.00 1.62
CA GLN A 5 10.43 13.09 2.55
C GLN A 5 9.04 12.94 3.16
N VAL A 6 8.93 13.26 4.45
CA VAL A 6 7.65 13.38 5.13
C VAL A 6 7.20 14.82 5.06
N HIS A 7 6.08 15.06 4.36
CA HIS A 7 5.45 16.37 4.26
C HIS A 7 4.29 16.48 5.23
N PHE A 8 4.22 17.57 5.99
CA PHE A 8 3.09 17.84 6.89
C PHE A 8 2.01 18.64 6.15
N THR A 9 0.83 18.04 5.91
CA THR A 9 -0.24 18.66 5.08
C THR A 9 -0.62 20.06 5.57
N HIS A 10 -0.65 20.27 6.89
CA HIS A 10 -0.97 21.55 7.52
C HIS A 10 0.24 22.42 7.86
N ARG A 11 1.43 22.11 7.31
CA ARG A 11 2.69 22.83 7.53
C ARG A 11 3.00 23.13 9.00
N GLN A 12 2.61 22.22 9.89
CA GLN A 12 2.93 22.33 11.32
C GLN A 12 4.44 22.24 11.57
N GLN A 13 5.19 21.69 10.60
CA GLN A 13 6.64 21.55 10.58
C GLN A 13 7.17 21.62 9.14
N PRO A 14 8.47 21.92 8.96
CA PRO A 14 9.14 21.72 7.69
C PRO A 14 9.15 20.25 7.30
N ASP A 15 9.32 20.00 6.00
CA ASP A 15 9.42 18.64 5.47
C ASP A 15 10.66 17.94 6.04
N HIS A 16 10.49 16.67 6.42
CA HIS A 16 11.55 15.88 7.04
C HIS A 16 12.08 14.81 6.09
N SER A 17 13.35 14.90 5.72
CA SER A 17 13.99 13.91 4.84
C SER A 17 14.26 12.59 5.56
N LEU A 18 13.76 11.49 5.00
CA LEU A 18 14.00 10.14 5.51
C LEU A 18 15.30 9.58 4.93
N LYS A 19 16.32 9.50 5.78
CA LYS A 19 17.58 8.80 5.50
C LYS A 19 17.48 7.32 5.90
N PRO A 20 18.33 6.43 5.34
CA PRO A 20 18.41 5.05 5.81
C PRO A 20 18.59 5.00 7.34
N GLY A 21 17.82 4.16 8.02
CA GLY A 21 17.79 4.11 9.48
C GLY A 21 16.39 4.29 10.07
N VAL A 22 16.35 4.75 11.33
CA VAL A 22 15.11 4.87 12.10
C VAL A 22 14.80 6.34 12.40
N HIS A 23 13.62 6.80 12.00
CA HIS A 23 13.08 8.13 12.30
C HIS A 23 11.84 7.97 13.15
N ARG A 24 11.70 8.72 14.24
CA ARG A 24 10.64 8.52 15.24
C ARG A 24 9.57 9.58 15.11
N ILE A 25 8.32 9.16 15.08
CA ILE A 25 7.14 10.01 15.24
C ILE A 25 6.86 10.11 16.74
N VAL A 26 7.00 11.30 17.30
CA VAL A 26 6.84 11.55 18.74
C VAL A 26 5.83 12.64 19.00
N ARG A 27 5.20 12.60 20.17
CA ARG A 27 4.39 13.69 20.71
C ARG A 27 5.10 14.36 21.87
N HIS A 28 5.40 15.64 21.72
CA HIS A 28 5.95 16.45 22.80
C HIS A 28 4.89 16.79 23.86
N ALA A 29 5.34 17.19 25.05
CA ALA A 29 4.48 17.67 26.13
C ALA A 29 3.58 18.86 25.72
N SER A 30 3.99 19.64 24.71
CA SER A 30 3.18 20.71 24.12
C SER A 30 1.98 20.21 23.29
N GLY A 31 1.85 18.90 23.07
CA GLY A 31 0.85 18.30 22.19
C GLY A 31 1.26 18.25 20.73
N SER A 32 2.37 18.89 20.32
CA SER A 32 2.83 18.83 18.93
C SER A 32 3.41 17.46 18.57
N VAL A 33 3.00 16.92 17.42
CA VAL A 33 3.55 15.70 16.83
C VAL A 33 4.71 16.06 15.91
N ARG A 34 5.86 15.41 16.07
CA ARG A 34 7.10 15.69 15.32
C ARG A 34 7.74 14.42 14.81
N VAL A 35 8.50 14.54 13.71
CA VAL A 35 9.41 13.48 13.27
C VAL A 35 10.82 13.89 13.68
N VAL A 36 11.49 13.02 14.43
CA VAL A 36 12.80 13.28 15.05
C VAL A 36 13.69 12.04 14.98
N ASP A 37 15.00 12.22 14.95
CA ASP A 37 15.94 11.10 15.01
C ASP A 37 16.06 10.53 16.44
N ASP A 38 15.89 11.37 17.48
CA ASP A 38 15.94 10.98 18.90
C ASP A 38 14.66 11.39 19.64
N ALA A 39 14.16 10.50 20.51
CA ALA A 39 12.86 10.64 21.19
C ALA A 39 12.95 11.14 22.64
N GLN A 40 14.10 11.68 23.08
CA GLN A 40 14.28 12.14 24.45
C GLN A 40 13.19 13.15 24.87
N GLY A 41 12.50 12.85 25.96
CA GLY A 41 11.48 13.73 26.55
C GLY A 41 10.14 13.80 25.81
N ALA A 42 9.87 12.91 24.85
CA ALA A 42 8.62 12.87 24.09
C ALA A 42 7.98 11.48 24.09
N LEU A 43 6.65 11.41 23.95
CA LEU A 43 5.94 10.14 23.83
C LEU A 43 6.15 9.56 22.42
N LEU A 44 6.76 8.39 22.32
CA LEU A 44 6.90 7.68 21.05
C LEU A 44 5.53 7.19 20.56
N LEU A 45 5.11 7.63 19.37
CA LEU A 45 3.88 7.18 18.73
C LEU A 45 4.16 6.02 17.76
N ALA A 46 5.12 6.24 16.87
CA ALA A 46 5.53 5.28 15.85
C ALA A 46 6.95 5.60 15.36
N GLN A 47 7.52 4.76 14.52
CA GLN A 47 8.82 4.97 13.91
C GLN A 47 8.81 4.50 12.46
N PHE A 48 9.45 5.28 11.59
CA PHE A 48 9.83 4.92 10.25
C PHE A 48 11.14 4.14 10.29
N CYS A 49 11.16 2.95 9.70
CA CYS A 49 12.37 2.16 9.51
C CYS A 49 12.63 2.05 8.00
N LEU A 50 13.66 2.75 7.51
CA LEU A 50 14.07 2.74 6.11
C LEU A 50 15.31 1.87 5.94
N ASP A 51 15.17 0.76 5.20
CA ASP A 51 16.26 -0.15 4.87
C ASP A 51 16.25 -0.51 3.37
N GLN A 52 17.09 -1.47 2.98
CA GLN A 52 17.16 -1.99 1.61
C GLN A 52 15.91 -2.75 1.15
N ARG A 53 15.06 -3.20 2.09
CA ARG A 53 13.81 -3.93 1.82
C ARG A 53 12.62 -2.98 1.66
N GLY A 54 12.74 -1.76 2.17
CA GLY A 54 11.76 -0.69 1.97
C GLY A 54 11.59 0.19 3.21
N LEU A 55 10.51 0.95 3.19
CA LEU A 55 10.12 1.81 4.31
C LEU A 55 9.00 1.15 5.11
N TRP A 56 9.21 0.97 6.40
CA TRP A 56 8.23 0.41 7.32
C TRP A 56 7.80 1.45 8.34
N LEU A 57 6.51 1.47 8.66
CA LEU A 57 5.97 2.16 9.82
C LEU A 57 5.79 1.14 10.94
N GLN A 58 6.42 1.33 12.08
CA GLN A 58 6.23 0.52 13.28
C GLN A 58 5.59 1.36 14.38
N VAL A 59 4.45 0.91 14.89
CA VAL A 59 3.69 1.59 15.95
C VAL A 59 4.24 1.18 17.31
N ALA A 60 4.41 2.15 18.21
CA ALA A 60 4.88 1.88 19.56
C ALA A 60 3.84 1.10 20.37
N ASN A 61 4.31 0.32 21.34
CA ASN A 61 3.43 -0.56 22.11
C ASN A 61 2.38 0.25 22.89
N GLY A 62 1.13 -0.19 22.86
CA GLY A 62 0.01 0.49 23.52
C GLY A 62 -0.52 1.72 22.78
N ILE A 63 0.14 2.21 21.73
CA ILE A 63 -0.34 3.34 20.93
C ILE A 63 -1.46 2.87 19.99
N ARG A 64 -2.49 3.72 19.89
CA ARG A 64 -3.65 3.54 19.00
C ARG A 64 -3.84 4.82 18.18
N GLY A 65 -4.72 4.75 17.19
CA GLY A 65 -5.04 5.92 16.37
C GLY A 65 -4.02 6.23 15.27
N ILE A 66 -3.04 5.35 15.04
CA ILE A 66 -2.16 5.42 13.87
C ILE A 66 -2.89 4.80 12.68
N HIS A 67 -3.01 5.56 11.60
CA HIS A 67 -3.64 5.10 10.37
C HIS A 67 -2.72 5.34 9.18
N VAL A 68 -2.80 4.46 8.18
CA VAL A 68 -2.17 4.64 6.88
C VAL A 68 -3.26 4.58 5.82
N ASN A 69 -3.43 5.65 5.07
CA ASN A 69 -4.51 5.81 4.09
C ASN A 69 -5.89 5.47 4.69
N GLY A 70 -6.14 5.93 5.93
CA GLY A 70 -7.37 5.66 6.70
C GLY A 70 -7.47 4.29 7.35
N ARG A 71 -6.55 3.35 7.08
CA ARG A 71 -6.57 2.00 7.68
C ARG A 71 -5.77 1.97 8.98
N PRO A 72 -6.32 1.43 10.09
CA PRO A 72 -5.62 1.41 11.36
C PRO A 72 -4.42 0.45 11.32
N VAL A 73 -3.25 0.94 11.75
CA VAL A 73 -2.04 0.15 11.89
C VAL A 73 -1.81 -0.14 13.37
N ARG A 74 -1.85 -1.41 13.76
CA ARG A 74 -1.69 -1.82 15.18
C ARG A 74 -0.25 -2.08 15.59
N ARG A 75 0.60 -2.48 14.63
CA ARG A 75 1.97 -2.91 14.92
C ARG A 75 2.93 -2.45 13.84
N MET A 76 2.69 -2.84 12.60
CA MET A 76 3.60 -2.51 11.52
C MET A 76 2.86 -2.44 10.18
N ALA A 77 3.32 -1.58 9.28
CA ALA A 77 2.85 -1.48 7.90
C ALA A 77 4.03 -1.17 6.97
N LEU A 78 4.05 -1.78 5.78
CA LEU A 78 4.95 -1.36 4.72
C LEU A 78 4.39 -0.08 4.09
N LEU A 79 5.22 0.93 3.92
CA LEU A 79 4.85 2.21 3.32
C LEU A 79 5.40 2.33 1.90
N ARG A 80 4.66 3.04 1.06
CA ARG A 80 5.04 3.45 -0.28
C ARG A 80 4.94 4.96 -0.41
N PRO A 81 5.76 5.59 -1.27
CA PRO A 81 5.57 6.99 -1.62
C PRO A 81 4.12 7.25 -2.07
N GLY A 82 3.56 8.39 -1.64
CA GLY A 82 2.15 8.74 -1.79
C GLY A 82 1.23 8.27 -0.66
N ASP A 83 1.72 7.44 0.27
CA ASP A 83 0.93 7.04 1.45
C ASP A 83 0.77 8.21 2.43
N ALA A 84 -0.46 8.41 2.91
CA ALA A 84 -0.79 9.34 3.97
C ALA A 84 -0.79 8.60 5.32
N ILE A 85 0.00 9.09 6.27
CA ILE A 85 0.11 8.59 7.64
C ILE A 85 -0.59 9.57 8.56
N TYR A 86 -1.54 9.08 9.34
CA TYR A 86 -2.22 9.87 10.37
C TYR A 86 -1.74 9.41 11.75
N ALA A 87 -1.23 10.34 12.54
CA ALA A 87 -0.82 10.10 13.91
C ALA A 87 -1.31 11.23 14.82
N ASP A 88 -2.17 10.87 15.77
CA ASP A 88 -2.65 11.76 16.83
C ASP A 88 -3.15 13.13 16.34
N GLY A 89 -4.03 13.14 15.33
CA GLY A 89 -4.56 14.38 14.78
C GLY A 89 -3.81 14.90 13.55
N VAL A 90 -2.56 14.47 13.35
CA VAL A 90 -1.66 15.04 12.34
C VAL A 90 -1.53 14.12 11.15
N GLU A 91 -1.84 14.66 9.97
CA GLU A 91 -1.60 14.01 8.69
C GLU A 91 -0.20 14.34 8.15
N MET A 92 0.50 13.29 7.76
CA MET A 92 1.84 13.31 7.17
C MET A 92 1.78 12.56 5.84
N LEU A 93 2.14 13.21 4.74
CA LEU A 93 2.21 12.61 3.42
C LEU A 93 3.64 12.19 3.11
N LEU A 94 3.85 10.92 2.76
CA LEU A 94 5.15 10.47 2.29
C LEU A 94 5.32 10.87 0.82
N ARG A 95 6.30 11.73 0.55
CA ARG A 95 6.61 12.22 -0.80
C ARG A 95 7.89 11.62 -1.34
N SER A 96 7.92 11.48 -2.66
CA SER A 96 9.14 11.26 -3.41
C SER A 96 9.09 12.04 -4.72
N ALA A 97 10.20 12.65 -5.10
CA ALA A 97 10.28 13.37 -6.37
C ALA A 97 10.00 12.39 -7.53
N PRO A 98 9.15 12.77 -8.50
CA PRO A 98 8.97 11.97 -9.71
C PRO A 98 10.29 11.88 -10.46
N SER A 99 10.49 10.80 -11.22
CA SER A 99 11.72 10.63 -11.99
C SER A 99 11.78 11.70 -13.09
N SER A 100 12.65 12.69 -12.92
CA SER A 100 13.00 13.67 -13.95
C SER A 100 14.02 13.05 -14.91
N ALA A 101 13.63 12.02 -15.67
CA ALA A 101 14.48 11.54 -16.74
C ALA A 101 14.52 12.56 -17.88
N PRO A 102 15.68 12.83 -18.50
CA PRO A 102 15.76 13.74 -19.64
C PRO A 102 14.96 13.15 -20.81
N ALA A 103 14.33 14.04 -21.59
CA ALA A 103 13.48 13.70 -22.74
C ALA A 103 14.25 13.12 -23.94
N ASN A 104 15.56 12.96 -23.85
CA ASN A 104 16.44 12.61 -24.96
C ASN A 104 17.15 11.28 -24.65
N ASP A 105 16.53 10.20 -25.11
CA ASP A 105 17.16 8.99 -25.68
C ASP A 105 16.03 7.98 -25.93
N VAL A 106 15.10 8.34 -26.82
CA VAL A 106 14.22 7.36 -27.44
C VAL A 106 14.82 7.09 -28.82
N SER A 107 15.86 6.26 -28.86
CA SER A 107 16.28 5.66 -30.12
C SER A 107 15.12 4.78 -30.61
N GLU A 108 14.57 5.09 -31.78
CA GLU A 108 13.51 4.32 -32.44
C GLU A 108 13.96 2.93 -32.93
N ASP A 109 15.18 2.50 -32.58
CA ASP A 109 15.88 1.32 -33.11
C ASP A 109 16.10 0.21 -32.07
N ASP A 110 15.12 -0.08 -31.22
CA ASP A 110 15.15 -1.32 -30.42
C ASP A 110 13.81 -2.07 -30.49
N ALA A 111 13.62 -2.77 -31.61
CA ALA A 111 12.56 -3.75 -31.81
C ALA A 111 12.71 -5.02 -30.93
N GLY A 112 13.57 -5.01 -29.90
CA GLY A 112 13.87 -6.17 -29.04
C GLY A 112 13.39 -6.10 -27.59
N LEU A 113 12.93 -4.96 -27.05
CA LEU A 113 12.66 -4.81 -25.59
C LEU A 113 11.18 -4.72 -25.18
N SER A 114 10.28 -5.38 -25.92
CA SER A 114 8.84 -5.42 -25.62
C SER A 114 8.41 -6.47 -24.58
N GLU A 115 9.28 -6.86 -23.63
CA GLU A 115 8.92 -7.89 -22.63
C GLU A 115 8.44 -7.34 -21.27
N VAL A 116 8.58 -6.05 -21.00
CA VAL A 116 8.11 -5.47 -19.73
C VAL A 116 6.64 -5.04 -19.83
N CYS A 117 5.75 -5.98 -19.52
CA CYS A 117 4.35 -5.66 -19.29
C CYS A 117 4.25 -4.75 -18.06
N LEU A 118 3.82 -3.49 -18.24
CA LEU A 118 3.48 -2.60 -17.13
C LEU A 118 1.98 -2.64 -16.91
N LEU A 119 1.58 -2.73 -15.65
CA LEU A 119 0.19 -2.71 -15.22
C LEU A 119 -0.05 -1.51 -14.32
N LEU A 120 -1.21 -0.87 -14.48
CA LEU A 120 -1.74 0.06 -13.49
C LEU A 120 -2.77 -0.67 -12.64
N ARG A 121 -2.46 -0.90 -11.35
CA ARG A 121 -3.34 -1.61 -10.42
C ARG A 121 -4.04 -0.63 -9.47
N GLY A 122 -5.35 -0.73 -9.35
CA GLY A 122 -6.12 0.07 -8.39
C GLY A 122 -5.91 -0.37 -6.95
N LEU A 123 -5.63 0.59 -6.07
CA LEU A 123 -5.39 0.37 -4.64
C LEU A 123 -6.62 0.67 -3.77
N GLY A 124 -7.61 1.39 -4.28
CA GLY A 124 -8.82 1.76 -3.55
C GLY A 124 -10.02 1.99 -4.47
N GLY A 125 -11.17 2.30 -3.86
CA GLY A 125 -12.42 2.57 -4.57
C GLY A 125 -12.91 1.37 -5.42
N ARG A 126 -13.70 1.67 -6.46
CA ARG A 126 -14.29 0.69 -7.38
C ARG A 126 -13.26 -0.06 -8.23
N HIS A 127 -12.05 0.50 -8.35
CA HIS A 127 -10.95 -0.10 -9.10
C HIS A 127 -10.01 -0.93 -8.23
N HIS A 128 -10.28 -1.07 -6.93
CA HIS A 128 -9.45 -1.86 -6.04
C HIS A 128 -9.23 -3.28 -6.58
N GLY A 129 -7.96 -3.66 -6.76
CA GLY A 129 -7.56 -4.97 -7.28
C GLY A 129 -7.68 -5.14 -8.79
N ARG A 130 -8.32 -4.21 -9.51
CA ARG A 130 -8.35 -4.21 -10.99
C ARG A 130 -7.00 -3.75 -11.53
N SER A 131 -6.57 -4.36 -12.62
CA SER A 131 -5.31 -4.03 -13.31
C SER A 131 -5.58 -3.69 -14.76
N PHE A 132 -4.93 -2.63 -15.25
CA PHE A 132 -4.99 -2.18 -16.63
C PHE A 132 -3.62 -2.29 -17.27
N THR A 133 -3.53 -2.86 -18.46
CA THR A 133 -2.25 -2.91 -19.19
C THR A 133 -1.88 -1.52 -19.71
N LEU A 134 -0.61 -1.16 -19.50
CA LEU A 134 0.03 0.04 -20.05
C LEU A 134 0.91 -0.36 -21.24
N ASP A 135 0.33 -1.17 -22.13
CA ASP A 135 0.89 -1.63 -23.41
C ASP A 135 0.68 -0.61 -24.53
N ARG A 136 -0.33 0.25 -24.37
CA ARG A 136 -0.66 1.36 -25.27
C ARG A 136 -1.02 2.60 -24.47
N SER A 137 -1.22 3.73 -25.15
CA SER A 137 -1.76 4.92 -24.49
C SER A 137 -3.17 4.65 -23.94
N ARG A 138 -3.43 5.13 -22.72
CA ARG A 138 -4.71 4.97 -22.02
C ARG A 138 -5.23 6.32 -21.56
N LEU A 139 -6.49 6.63 -21.86
CA LEU A 139 -7.19 7.79 -21.31
C LEU A 139 -7.86 7.43 -19.98
N VAL A 140 -7.65 8.25 -18.96
CA VAL A 140 -8.34 8.18 -17.66
C VAL A 140 -9.35 9.33 -17.60
N GLY A 141 -10.60 9.03 -17.23
CA GLY A 141 -11.67 10.02 -17.24
C GLY A 141 -13.02 9.46 -16.80
N SER A 142 -14.01 10.32 -16.58
CA SER A 142 -15.41 9.90 -16.35
C SER A 142 -16.19 9.68 -17.64
N ASP A 143 -15.66 10.13 -18.78
CA ASP A 143 -16.26 9.87 -20.10
C ASP A 143 -16.30 8.35 -20.34
N PRO A 144 -17.46 7.77 -20.71
CA PRO A 144 -17.55 6.36 -21.11
C PRO A 144 -16.62 5.96 -22.26
N ALA A 145 -16.13 6.93 -23.05
CA ALA A 145 -15.13 6.70 -24.10
C ALA A 145 -13.69 6.55 -23.58
N ALA A 146 -13.43 6.82 -22.29
CA ALA A 146 -12.12 6.64 -21.68
C ALA A 146 -11.73 5.15 -21.57
N ASP A 147 -10.44 4.84 -21.66
CA ASP A 147 -9.97 3.46 -21.46
C ASP A 147 -10.07 3.01 -19.99
N ILE A 148 -9.85 3.94 -19.07
CA ILE A 148 -9.96 3.73 -17.62
C ILE A 148 -11.05 4.67 -17.12
N VAL A 149 -12.27 4.17 -17.11
CA VAL A 149 -13.46 4.94 -16.71
C VAL A 149 -13.55 5.03 -15.20
N ILE A 150 -13.56 6.25 -14.67
CA ILE A 150 -13.85 6.57 -13.28
C ILE A 150 -15.33 6.97 -13.18
N ASP A 151 -16.13 6.10 -12.58
CA ASP A 151 -17.59 6.28 -12.40
C ASP A 151 -17.89 7.24 -11.24
N ASP A 152 -17.52 8.51 -11.42
CA ASP A 152 -17.83 9.63 -10.53
C ASP A 152 -18.21 10.86 -11.39
N PRO A 153 -19.45 11.39 -11.27
CA PRO A 153 -19.90 12.55 -12.03
C PRO A 153 -19.10 13.83 -11.78
N ALA A 154 -18.40 13.94 -10.65
CA ALA A 154 -17.53 15.08 -10.34
C ALA A 154 -16.13 14.94 -10.95
N PHE A 155 -15.78 13.76 -11.48
CA PHE A 155 -14.48 13.51 -12.08
C PHE A 155 -14.42 14.07 -13.51
N ALA A 156 -13.25 14.56 -13.91
CA ALA A 156 -13.07 15.15 -15.24
C ALA A 156 -13.35 14.13 -16.35
N ALA A 157 -14.11 14.55 -17.38
CA ALA A 157 -14.45 13.71 -18.53
C ALA A 157 -13.19 13.13 -19.19
N GLN A 158 -12.16 13.97 -19.35
CA GLN A 158 -10.80 13.58 -19.75
C GLN A 158 -9.83 14.16 -18.72
N HIS A 159 -9.38 13.32 -17.79
CA HIS A 159 -8.56 13.77 -16.65
C HIS A 159 -7.08 13.75 -16.97
N ALA A 160 -6.58 12.60 -17.43
CA ALA A 160 -5.18 12.41 -17.73
C ALA A 160 -4.99 11.34 -18.80
N ARG A 161 -3.87 11.45 -19.52
CA ARG A 161 -3.39 10.45 -20.48
C ARG A 161 -2.15 9.76 -19.95
N LEU A 162 -2.14 8.44 -20.04
CA LEU A 162 -0.96 7.61 -19.81
C LEU A 162 -0.40 7.24 -21.18
N GLU A 163 0.85 7.57 -21.45
CA GLU A 163 1.54 7.35 -22.72
C GLU A 163 2.73 6.42 -22.50
N ARG A 164 2.78 5.30 -23.22
CA ARG A 164 3.87 4.33 -23.10
C ARG A 164 5.05 4.76 -23.97
N HIS A 165 6.24 4.84 -23.39
CA HIS A 165 7.51 5.08 -24.10
C HIS A 165 8.55 4.05 -23.64
N GLY A 166 8.81 3.02 -24.45
CA GLY A 166 9.79 1.97 -24.12
C GLY A 166 9.43 1.22 -22.84
N ASP A 167 10.26 1.33 -21.80
CA ASP A 167 10.08 0.72 -20.48
C ASP A 167 9.37 1.63 -19.46
N ARG A 168 8.96 2.83 -19.87
CA ARG A 168 8.38 3.87 -18.97
C ARG A 168 7.03 4.36 -19.46
N VAL A 169 6.28 4.96 -18.55
CA VAL A 169 4.98 5.57 -18.86
C VAL A 169 5.03 7.04 -18.47
N LEU A 170 4.68 7.92 -19.41
CA LEU A 170 4.48 9.33 -19.16
C LEU A 170 3.01 9.55 -18.78
N ILE A 171 2.75 10.17 -17.64
CA ILE A 171 1.42 10.71 -17.33
C ILE A 171 1.37 12.17 -17.78
N ARG A 172 0.27 12.56 -18.44
CA ARG A 172 -0.06 13.94 -18.81
C ARG A 172 -1.44 14.29 -18.29
N ASP A 173 -1.53 15.28 -17.41
CA ASP A 173 -2.80 15.84 -16.95
C ASP A 173 -3.42 16.71 -18.06
N LEU A 174 -4.71 16.52 -18.34
CA LEU A 174 -5.42 17.17 -19.44
C LEU A 174 -6.20 18.42 -18.99
N GLY A 175 -5.76 19.06 -17.89
CA GLY A 175 -6.43 20.22 -17.31
C GLY A 175 -7.51 19.82 -16.32
N SER A 176 -7.27 18.76 -15.56
CA SER A 176 -8.20 18.33 -14.51
C SER A 176 -8.25 19.38 -13.38
N GLU A 177 -9.43 19.55 -12.78
CA GLU A 177 -9.62 20.55 -11.70
C GLU A 177 -8.84 20.18 -10.44
N GLU A 178 -8.89 18.90 -10.06
CA GLU A 178 -8.20 18.41 -8.86
C GLU A 178 -6.72 18.12 -9.12
N GLY A 179 -6.33 17.80 -10.37
CA GLY A 179 -4.96 17.50 -10.76
C GLY A 179 -4.60 16.02 -10.69
N SER A 180 -3.33 15.73 -10.99
CA SER A 180 -2.74 14.40 -10.94
C SER A 180 -1.52 14.41 -10.01
N TRP A 181 -1.33 13.33 -9.23
CA TRP A 181 -0.21 13.22 -8.29
C TRP A 181 0.60 11.95 -8.53
N ILE A 182 1.92 12.08 -8.51
CA ILE A 182 2.86 10.96 -8.49
C ILE A 182 3.54 10.96 -7.12
N ASN A 183 3.44 9.86 -6.38
CA ASN A 183 4.14 9.68 -5.12
C ASN A 183 3.92 10.86 -4.13
N GLY A 184 2.70 11.40 -4.11
CA GLY A 184 2.31 12.51 -3.23
C GLY A 184 2.72 13.92 -3.70
N VAL A 185 3.33 14.04 -4.89
CA VAL A 185 3.69 15.30 -5.53
C VAL A 185 2.74 15.57 -6.70
N GLN A 186 2.13 16.75 -6.74
CA GLN A 186 1.25 17.16 -7.83
C GLN A 186 2.08 17.43 -9.09
N VAL A 187 1.61 16.95 -10.24
CA VAL A 187 2.29 17.08 -11.54
C VAL A 187 1.30 17.47 -12.63
N ARG A 188 1.81 18.19 -13.64
CA ARG A 188 1.15 18.25 -14.95
C ARG A 188 1.60 17.11 -15.83
N ASP A 189 2.92 16.92 -15.94
CA ASP A 189 3.54 15.82 -16.64
C ASP A 189 4.55 15.12 -15.73
N GLY A 190 4.71 13.81 -15.87
CA GLY A 190 5.72 13.09 -15.11
C GLY A 190 5.94 11.65 -15.56
N TRP A 191 7.17 11.17 -15.39
CA TRP A 191 7.51 9.78 -15.70
C TRP A 191 7.13 8.86 -14.53
N LEU A 192 6.42 7.80 -14.87
CA LEU A 192 6.06 6.69 -14.00
C LEU A 192 7.00 5.52 -14.23
N GLN A 193 7.42 4.93 -13.12
CA GLN A 193 8.19 3.70 -13.06
C GLN A 193 7.45 2.66 -12.23
N ALA A 194 7.90 1.40 -12.34
CA ALA A 194 7.44 0.33 -11.49
C ALA A 194 7.53 0.72 -10.00
N GLY A 195 6.43 0.52 -9.27
CA GLY A 195 6.27 0.84 -7.86
C GLY A 195 5.75 2.25 -7.57
N ASP A 196 5.68 3.14 -8.56
CA ASP A 196 5.13 4.48 -8.38
C ASP A 196 3.63 4.45 -8.12
N GLN A 197 3.21 5.26 -7.15
CA GLN A 197 1.82 5.47 -6.85
C GLN A 197 1.32 6.68 -7.62
N VAL A 198 0.19 6.51 -8.30
CA VAL A 198 -0.53 7.60 -8.98
C VAL A 198 -1.85 7.81 -8.26
N VAL A 199 -2.19 9.06 -8.02
CA VAL A 199 -3.49 9.45 -7.49
C VAL A 199 -4.10 10.42 -8.49
N PHE A 200 -5.37 10.19 -8.82
CA PHE A 200 -6.26 11.19 -9.41
C PHE A 200 -7.25 11.62 -8.33
N ASP A 201 -7.80 12.84 -8.43
CA ASP A 201 -8.84 13.44 -7.55
C ASP A 201 -8.76 13.17 -6.03
N ALA A 202 -7.55 13.00 -5.50
CA ALA A 202 -7.27 12.52 -4.13
C ALA A 202 -7.87 11.17 -3.70
N ARG A 203 -8.76 10.54 -4.49
CA ARG A 203 -9.51 9.32 -4.10
C ARG A 203 -9.13 8.13 -4.96
N HIS A 204 -8.83 8.36 -6.24
CA HIS A 204 -8.54 7.31 -7.19
C HIS A 204 -7.05 6.97 -7.21
N ARG A 205 -6.66 6.08 -6.29
CA ARG A 205 -5.27 5.64 -6.10
C ARG A 205 -4.95 4.37 -6.88
N PHE A 206 -3.86 4.42 -7.62
CA PHE A 206 -3.28 3.34 -8.41
C PHE A 206 -1.79 3.17 -8.11
N VAL A 207 -1.24 2.01 -8.48
CA VAL A 207 0.20 1.75 -8.47
C VAL A 207 0.64 1.12 -9.77
N VAL A 208 1.79 1.54 -10.28
CA VAL A 208 2.41 0.90 -11.44
C VAL A 208 3.12 -0.36 -10.98
N GLU A 209 2.83 -1.48 -11.61
CA GLU A 209 3.41 -2.78 -11.30
C GLU A 209 4.02 -3.39 -12.57
N VAL A 210 5.17 -4.02 -12.40
CA VAL A 210 5.70 -4.95 -13.39
C VAL A 210 5.31 -6.33 -12.88
N PRO A 211 4.29 -6.99 -13.43
CA PRO A 211 4.14 -8.43 -13.25
C PRO A 211 5.49 -9.06 -13.55
N ARG A 212 6.03 -9.82 -12.58
CA ARG A 212 7.18 -10.68 -12.86
C ARG A 212 6.68 -11.70 -13.88
N THR A 213 6.95 -11.45 -15.15
CA THR A 213 6.98 -12.53 -16.13
C THR A 213 8.07 -13.45 -15.60
N HIS A 214 7.67 -14.58 -15.02
CA HIS A 214 8.52 -15.74 -15.12
C HIS A 214 8.63 -15.97 -16.62
N HIS A 215 9.63 -15.36 -17.27
CA HIS A 215 10.15 -15.95 -18.48
C HIS A 215 10.53 -17.34 -17.99
N GLY A 216 9.75 -18.33 -18.41
CA GLY A 216 10.16 -19.71 -18.29
C GLY A 216 11.45 -19.79 -19.07
N THR A 217 12.58 -19.50 -18.43
CA THR A 217 13.67 -20.42 -18.53
C THR A 217 13.01 -21.73 -18.11
N THR A 218 12.53 -22.49 -19.09
CA THR A 218 12.66 -23.94 -19.02
C THR A 218 14.08 -24.10 -18.55
N TRP A 219 14.23 -24.28 -17.24
CA TRP A 219 15.40 -24.89 -16.72
C TRP A 219 15.37 -26.20 -17.48
N ASP A 220 16.19 -26.31 -18.52
CA ASP A 220 16.56 -27.58 -19.09
C ASP A 220 17.16 -28.31 -17.90
N ILE A 221 16.29 -29.01 -17.17
CA ILE A 221 16.68 -30.09 -16.31
C ILE A 221 17.26 -31.05 -17.35
N PRO A 222 18.60 -31.17 -17.49
CA PRO A 222 19.14 -32.13 -18.44
C PRO A 222 18.50 -33.45 -18.07
N ASP A 223 17.79 -34.10 -19.01
CA ASP A 223 16.97 -35.30 -18.82
C ASP A 223 17.56 -36.18 -17.72
N THR A 224 17.17 -35.87 -16.48
CA THR A 224 17.66 -36.59 -15.33
C THR A 224 16.65 -37.68 -15.25
N GLU A 225 17.02 -38.83 -15.83
CA GLU A 225 16.32 -40.09 -15.71
C GLU A 225 15.64 -40.10 -14.33
N PRO A 226 14.30 -40.12 -14.27
CA PRO A 226 13.60 -39.82 -13.05
C PRO A 226 14.09 -40.76 -11.97
N LEU A 227 14.80 -40.19 -10.99
CA LEU A 227 15.25 -40.94 -9.83
C LEU A 227 14.02 -41.66 -9.27
N PRO A 228 14.10 -42.98 -9.01
CA PRO A 228 13.00 -43.71 -8.42
C PRO A 228 12.52 -42.91 -7.20
N PRO A 229 11.20 -42.75 -7.03
CA PRO A 229 10.66 -41.89 -5.99
C PRO A 229 11.35 -42.24 -4.68
N PRO A 230 11.88 -41.25 -3.94
CA PRO A 230 12.47 -41.53 -2.65
C PRO A 230 11.44 -42.33 -1.87
N ARG A 231 11.83 -43.54 -1.43
CA ARG A 231 10.95 -44.39 -0.60
C ARG A 231 10.38 -43.46 0.44
N ALA A 232 9.06 -43.40 0.52
CA ALA A 232 8.35 -42.52 1.42
C ALA A 232 8.93 -42.73 2.83
N THR A 233 9.85 -41.86 3.23
CA THR A 233 10.15 -41.65 4.64
C THR A 233 8.84 -41.11 5.14
N THR A 234 8.10 -41.96 5.85
CA THR A 234 6.85 -41.59 6.51
C THR A 234 7.10 -40.30 7.27
N GLU A 235 6.68 -39.18 6.68
CA GLU A 235 6.60 -37.92 7.41
C GLU A 235 5.65 -38.20 8.59
N PRO A 236 6.04 -37.89 9.84
CA PRO A 236 5.16 -38.06 10.95
C PRO A 236 3.92 -37.20 10.70
N THR A 237 2.80 -37.86 10.44
CA THR A 237 1.49 -37.24 10.26
C THR A 237 1.23 -36.35 11.47
N ARG A 238 1.26 -35.03 11.27
CA ARG A 238 0.97 -34.09 12.34
C ARG A 238 -0.51 -34.26 12.71
N ALA A 239 -0.76 -34.93 13.84
CA ALA A 239 -2.10 -35.19 14.32
C ALA A 239 -2.88 -33.87 14.47
N PRO A 240 -4.18 -33.84 14.13
CA PRO A 240 -5.00 -32.66 14.35
C PRO A 240 -5.03 -32.37 15.86
N VAL A 241 -4.65 -31.16 16.25
CA VAL A 241 -4.79 -30.70 17.65
C VAL A 241 -6.29 -30.59 17.93
N LYS A 242 -6.85 -31.59 18.61
CA LYS A 242 -8.21 -31.54 19.16
C LYS A 242 -8.23 -30.47 20.26
N VAL A 243 -8.82 -29.31 19.95
CA VAL A 243 -9.06 -28.27 20.94
C VAL A 243 -10.23 -28.70 21.83
N ALA A 244 -9.92 -29.41 22.92
CA ALA A 244 -10.89 -29.79 23.93
C ALA A 244 -11.29 -28.55 24.74
N ARG A 245 -12.30 -27.81 24.29
CA ARG A 245 -12.90 -26.70 25.05
C ARG A 245 -14.43 -26.74 25.05
N TRP A 246 -15.04 -27.92 25.06
CA TRP A 246 -16.49 -28.08 25.03
C TRP A 246 -17.18 -28.77 26.24
N PRO A 247 -16.62 -28.80 27.48
CA PRO A 247 -17.44 -29.10 28.66
C PRO A 247 -17.87 -27.85 29.46
N TRP A 248 -17.09 -26.77 29.45
CA TRP A 248 -17.37 -25.60 30.31
C TRP A 248 -18.51 -24.70 29.80
N LEU A 249 -18.71 -24.60 28.48
CA LEU A 249 -19.81 -23.82 27.91
C LEU A 249 -21.18 -24.45 28.22
N LEU A 250 -21.26 -25.78 28.17
CA LEU A 250 -22.46 -26.52 28.54
C LEU A 250 -22.75 -26.38 30.04
N LEU A 251 -21.71 -26.48 30.88
CA LEU A 251 -21.85 -26.26 32.32
C LEU A 251 -22.33 -24.83 32.64
N SER A 252 -21.78 -23.81 31.97
CA SER A 252 -22.24 -22.42 32.15
C SER A 252 -23.67 -22.21 31.69
N ALA A 253 -24.09 -22.84 30.59
CA ALA A 253 -25.47 -22.74 30.10
C ALA A 253 -26.47 -23.37 31.08
N VAL A 254 -26.13 -24.53 31.65
CA VAL A 254 -26.97 -25.21 32.65
C VAL A 254 -27.07 -24.39 33.94
N LEU A 255 -25.95 -23.84 34.44
CA LEU A 255 -25.96 -22.98 35.62
C LEU A 255 -26.79 -21.71 35.42
N LEU A 256 -26.69 -21.09 34.24
CA LEU A 256 -27.46 -19.89 33.92
C LEU A 256 -28.96 -20.18 33.81
N ALA A 257 -29.33 -21.31 33.21
CA ALA A 257 -30.73 -21.76 33.12
C ALA A 257 -31.33 -22.09 34.50
N ALA A 258 -30.55 -22.72 35.38
CA ALA A 258 -30.98 -23.00 36.75
C ALA A 258 -31.15 -21.71 37.58
N ALA A 259 -30.22 -20.76 37.45
CA ALA A 259 -30.31 -19.46 38.11
C ALA A 259 -31.55 -18.67 37.65
N LEU A 260 -31.82 -18.62 36.33
CA LEU A 260 -33.01 -17.98 35.79
C LEU A 260 -34.30 -18.66 36.25
N SER A 261 -34.35 -20.00 36.29
CA SER A 261 -35.52 -20.72 36.80
C SER A 261 -35.77 -20.45 38.28
N ALA A 262 -34.73 -20.42 39.11
CA ALA A 262 -34.83 -20.06 40.52
C ALA A 262 -35.33 -18.61 40.69
N LEU A 263 -34.82 -17.68 39.89
CA LEU A 263 -35.25 -16.29 39.92
C LEU A 263 -36.74 -16.14 39.56
N LEU A 264 -37.22 -16.89 38.57
CA LEU A 264 -38.63 -16.88 38.18
C LEU A 264 -39.54 -17.53 39.24
N TRP A 265 -39.07 -18.59 39.91
CA TRP A 265 -39.85 -19.30 40.92
C TRP A 265 -39.91 -18.54 42.26
N PHE A 266 -38.82 -17.88 42.65
CA PHE A 266 -38.69 -17.23 43.95
C PHE A 266 -38.74 -15.70 43.92
N GLY A 267 -38.54 -15.08 42.75
CA GLY A 267 -38.56 -13.62 42.57
C GLY A 267 -39.91 -13.02 42.15
N ALA A 268 -40.91 -13.86 41.88
CA ALA A 268 -42.29 -13.43 41.63
C ALA A 268 -43.17 -13.68 42.87
N ARG A 269 -42.94 -12.90 43.93
CA ARG A 269 -43.88 -12.67 45.02
C ARG A 269 -43.93 -11.20 45.35
#